data_AF-A0A7C4ZXJ3-F1
#
_entry.id   AF-A0A7C4ZXJ3-F1
#
_cell.length_a   1.000
_cell.length_b   1.000
_cell.length_c   1.000
_cell.angle_alpha   90.00
_cell.angle_beta   90.00
_cell.angle_gamma   90.00
#
_symmetry.space_group_name_H-M   'P 1'
#
loop_
_entity.id
_entity.type
_entity.pdbx_description
1 polymer ?
#
loop_
_entity_poly.entity_id
_entity_poly.type
_entity_poly.pdbx_seq_one_letter_code
_entity_poly.pdbx_strand_id
1 'polypeptide(L)'
;MNPPKPKPPTSQPSNLQPSNPQTLTPADLPALLTTYPPGVKLQLEILPNGAIHVADTTPKTKTQLIDELFPHLKGQGISISDAAKKYGVPRDVISRWIYGSGDVHFVDETCYPKLANEAEVALCAQIYHARRAANTAGLPYFDDQGHIITTVKRPAATRNRPPKKSQAA
;
A
#
# COMPACT_ATOMS: atom_id res chain seq x y z
N MET A 1 -30.93 -0.57 43.02
CA MET A 1 -29.53 -1.06 43.03
C MET A 1 -28.99 -0.87 41.63
N ASN A 2 -28.08 0.10 41.43
CA ASN A 2 -27.50 0.38 40.12
C ASN A 2 -26.29 -0.53 39.87
N PRO A 3 -26.14 -1.13 38.68
CA PRO A 3 -24.99 -1.98 38.38
C PRO A 3 -23.69 -1.16 38.29
N PRO A 4 -22.54 -1.75 38.69
CA PRO A 4 -21.24 -1.08 38.65
C PRO A 4 -20.81 -0.83 37.20
N LYS A 5 -20.35 0.39 36.92
CA LYS A 5 -19.80 0.78 35.61
C LYS A 5 -18.51 -0.01 35.31
N PRO A 6 -18.33 -0.52 34.08
CA PRO A 6 -17.09 -1.20 33.68
C PRO A 6 -15.92 -0.22 33.65
N LYS A 7 -14.77 -0.65 34.19
CA LYS A 7 -13.50 0.09 34.14
C LYS A 7 -13.00 0.17 32.68
N PRO A 8 -12.46 1.31 32.23
CA PRO A 8 -11.85 1.41 30.92
C PRO A 8 -10.56 0.56 30.85
N PRO A 9 -10.26 -0.09 29.71
CA PRO A 9 -9.04 -0.85 29.52
C PRO A 9 -7.84 0.10 29.48
N THR A 10 -6.84 -0.18 30.31
CA THR A 10 -5.53 0.48 30.32
C THR A 10 -4.81 0.16 29.01
N SER A 11 -4.78 1.11 28.07
CA SER A 11 -3.97 1.04 26.87
C SER A 11 -2.48 1.13 27.24
N GLN A 12 -1.73 0.05 27.01
CA GLN A 12 -0.27 0.11 27.00
C GLN A 12 0.21 0.92 25.77
N PRO A 13 1.19 1.82 25.92
CA PRO A 13 1.82 2.45 24.77
C PRO A 13 2.74 1.45 24.07
N SER A 14 2.26 0.86 22.98
CA SER A 14 3.11 0.14 22.03
C SER A 14 4.05 1.14 21.36
N ASN A 15 5.29 1.14 21.82
CA ASN A 15 6.38 1.93 21.25
C ASN A 15 6.79 1.31 19.90
N LEU A 16 6.02 1.63 18.85
CA LEU A 16 6.39 1.35 17.47
C LEU A 16 7.39 2.41 17.03
N GLN A 17 8.66 2.10 17.24
CA GLN A 17 9.78 2.85 16.70
C GLN A 17 9.70 2.76 15.17
N PRO A 18 9.63 3.88 14.42
CA PRO A 18 9.69 3.83 12.97
C PRO A 18 11.02 3.17 12.58
N SER A 19 10.97 2.19 11.67
CA SER A 19 12.15 1.56 11.07
C SER A 19 12.96 2.63 10.34
N ASN A 20 13.87 3.23 11.08
CA ASN A 20 14.80 4.24 10.59
C ASN A 20 15.64 3.59 9.48
N PRO A 21 15.86 4.26 8.33
CA PRO A 21 16.78 3.76 7.32
C PRO A 21 18.14 3.51 7.99
N GLN A 22 18.59 2.24 7.97
CA GLN A 22 19.85 1.86 8.59
C GLN A 22 20.98 2.46 7.77
N THR A 23 21.60 3.49 8.34
CA THR A 23 22.87 4.02 7.86
C THR A 23 23.94 3.07 8.37
N LEU A 24 24.48 2.23 7.49
CA LEU A 24 25.48 1.24 7.85
C LEU A 24 26.88 1.74 7.54
N THR A 25 27.84 1.36 8.38
CA THR A 25 29.25 1.58 8.06
C THR A 25 29.73 0.47 7.11
N PRO A 26 30.79 0.70 6.32
CA PRO A 26 31.36 -0.33 5.45
C PRO A 26 31.78 -1.62 6.19
N ALA A 27 32.06 -1.52 7.50
CA ALA A 27 32.43 -2.67 8.32
C ALA A 27 31.24 -3.61 8.63
N ASP A 28 30.00 -3.09 8.57
CA ASP A 28 28.78 -3.83 8.91
C ASP A 28 28.19 -4.60 7.71
N LEU A 29 28.69 -4.32 6.51
CA LEU A 29 28.24 -4.89 5.24
C LEU A 29 28.29 -6.44 5.19
N PRO A 30 29.35 -7.11 5.68
CA PRO A 30 29.42 -8.57 5.67
C PRO A 30 28.32 -9.22 6.53
N ALA A 31 28.01 -8.64 7.69
CA ALA A 31 26.99 -9.14 8.60
C ALA A 31 25.58 -8.95 8.01
N LEU A 32 25.36 -7.83 7.32
CA LEU A 32 24.12 -7.60 6.58
C LEU A 32 23.91 -8.67 5.49
N LEU A 33 24.94 -8.95 4.68
CA LEU A 33 24.86 -9.93 3.59
C LEU A 33 24.56 -11.36 4.06
N THR A 34 24.94 -11.71 5.29
CA THR A 34 24.62 -13.03 5.88
C THR A 34 23.17 -13.14 6.37
N THR A 35 22.47 -12.02 6.55
CA THR A 35 21.11 -12.00 7.07
C THR A 35 20.06 -12.19 5.96
N TYR A 36 20.39 -11.80 4.72
CA TYR A 36 19.48 -11.94 3.59
C TYR A 36 19.63 -13.29 2.87
N PRO A 37 18.54 -13.89 2.38
CA PRO A 37 18.61 -15.13 1.61
C PRO A 37 19.35 -14.93 0.28
N PRO A 38 20.02 -15.98 -0.24
CA PRO A 38 20.72 -15.91 -1.51
C PRO A 38 19.75 -15.56 -2.65
N GLY A 39 20.14 -14.60 -3.50
CA GLY A 39 19.34 -14.15 -4.65
C GLY A 39 18.59 -12.82 -4.45
N VAL A 40 18.61 -12.23 -3.24
CA VAL A 40 18.06 -10.89 -2.99
C VAL A 40 18.95 -9.83 -3.63
N LYS A 41 18.35 -8.93 -4.43
CA LYS A 41 19.03 -7.77 -5.00
C LYS A 41 18.85 -6.58 -4.06
N LEU A 42 19.93 -6.14 -3.43
CA LEU A 42 19.96 -4.93 -2.61
C LEU A 42 20.38 -3.74 -3.46
N GLN A 43 19.70 -2.60 -3.30
CA GLN A 43 20.20 -1.32 -3.81
C GLN A 43 21.01 -0.63 -2.71
N LEU A 44 22.29 -0.42 -2.98
CA LEU A 44 23.21 0.26 -2.09
C LEU A 44 23.52 1.64 -2.68
N GLU A 45 23.30 2.69 -1.90
CA GLU A 45 23.68 4.05 -2.25
C GLU A 45 24.75 4.54 -1.27
N ILE A 46 25.90 4.97 -1.78
CA ILE A 46 26.99 5.48 -0.96
C ILE A 46 26.78 6.98 -0.79
N LEU A 47 26.59 7.42 0.44
CA LEU A 47 26.43 8.82 0.80
C LEU A 47 27.77 9.56 0.77
N PRO A 48 27.79 10.90 0.61
CA PRO A 48 29.02 11.70 0.57
C PRO A 48 29.90 11.59 1.82
N ASN A 49 29.30 11.19 2.95
CA ASN A 49 29.99 10.95 4.22
C ASN A 49 30.61 9.55 4.33
N GLY A 50 30.57 8.74 3.26
CA GLY A 50 31.07 7.37 3.22
C GLY A 50 30.16 6.33 3.86
N ALA A 51 28.97 6.73 4.33
CA ALA A 51 27.98 5.78 4.83
C ALA A 51 27.24 5.08 3.70
N ILE A 52 26.84 3.84 3.94
CA ILE A 52 26.11 3.04 2.96
C ILE A 52 24.64 3.04 3.35
N HIS A 53 23.81 3.56 2.45
CA HIS A 53 22.37 3.53 2.55
C HIS A 53 21.86 2.30 1.80
N VAL A 54 21.29 1.36 2.55
CA VAL A 54 20.66 0.16 1.99
C VAL A 54 19.19 0.49 1.74
N ALA A 55 18.83 0.69 0.48
CA ALA A 55 17.43 0.73 0.11
C ALA A 55 16.90 -0.71 0.17
N ASP A 56 16.12 -1.01 1.22
CA ASP A 56 15.49 -2.32 1.37
C ASP A 56 14.46 -2.48 0.25
N THR A 57 14.90 -3.14 -0.82
CA THR A 57 14.13 -3.44 -2.03
C THR A 57 13.21 -4.64 -1.84
N THR A 58 13.17 -5.20 -0.63
CA THR A 58 12.24 -6.27 -0.30
C THR A 58 10.82 -5.78 -0.55
N PRO A 59 10.06 -6.43 -1.44
CA PRO A 59 8.72 -5.97 -1.74
C PRO A 59 7.88 -6.10 -0.48
N LYS A 60 7.53 -4.96 0.13
CA LYS A 60 6.70 -4.93 1.33
C LYS A 60 5.30 -5.41 0.98
N THR A 61 4.73 -6.24 1.86
CA THR A 61 3.34 -6.69 1.69
C THR A 61 2.38 -5.58 2.06
N LYS A 62 1.14 -5.67 1.56
CA LYS A 62 0.05 -4.75 1.91
C LYS A 62 -0.06 -4.52 3.42
N THR A 63 -0.01 -5.59 4.22
CA THR A 63 -0.11 -5.52 5.68
C THR A 63 1.05 -4.73 6.27
N GLN A 64 2.29 -5.03 5.91
CA GLN A 64 3.47 -4.32 6.43
C GLN A 64 3.40 -2.82 6.16
N LEU A 65 2.91 -2.42 4.98
CA LEU A 65 2.76 -1.01 4.63
C LEU A 65 1.68 -0.31 5.43
N ILE A 66 0.59 -1.02 5.75
CA ILE A 66 -0.47 -0.48 6.62
C ILE A 66 0.07 -0.25 8.03
N ASP A 67 0.86 -1.19 8.56
CA ASP A 67 1.47 -1.11 9.88
C ASP A 67 2.42 0.08 10.00
N GLU A 68 3.18 0.35 8.93
CA GLU A 68 4.16 1.42 8.86
C GLU A 68 3.51 2.80 8.64
N LEU A 69 2.57 2.91 7.71
CA LEU A 69 2.03 4.20 7.25
C LEU A 69 0.75 4.60 7.98
N PHE A 70 -0.10 3.63 8.33
CA PHE A 70 -1.44 3.86 8.85
C PHE A 70 -1.76 3.04 10.10
N PRO A 71 -0.85 2.95 11.11
CA PRO A 71 -1.09 2.10 12.29
C PRO A 71 -2.35 2.51 13.06
N HIS A 72 -2.66 3.81 13.08
CA HIS A 72 -3.79 4.38 13.80
C HIS A 72 -5.16 4.06 13.18
N LEU A 73 -5.21 3.66 11.90
CA LEU A 73 -6.47 3.38 11.18
C LEU A 73 -6.84 1.90 11.19
N LYS A 74 -5.98 1.03 11.74
CA LYS A 74 -6.20 -0.41 11.76
C LYS A 74 -7.49 -0.77 12.49
N GLY A 75 -8.31 -1.59 11.84
CA GLY A 75 -9.59 -2.06 12.37
C GLY A 75 -10.69 -0.99 12.40
N GLN A 76 -10.43 0.23 11.91
CA GLN A 76 -11.46 1.24 11.78
C GLN A 76 -12.27 1.03 10.51
N GLY A 77 -13.59 1.12 10.64
CA GLY A 77 -14.53 1.01 9.53
C GLY A 77 -14.94 2.38 9.01
N ILE A 78 -14.91 2.56 7.70
CA ILE A 78 -15.38 3.77 7.03
C ILE A 78 -16.42 3.46 5.95
N SER A 79 -17.44 4.31 5.82
CA SER A 79 -18.39 4.18 4.72
C SER A 79 -17.74 4.58 3.39
N ILE A 80 -18.17 3.99 2.26
CA ILE A 80 -17.62 4.34 0.94
C ILE A 80 -17.80 5.83 0.63
N SER A 81 -18.93 6.41 1.06
CA SER A 81 -19.23 7.83 0.87
C SER A 81 -18.30 8.74 1.67
N ASP A 82 -18.01 8.39 2.92
CA ASP A 82 -17.12 9.19 3.78
C ASP A 82 -15.68 9.02 3.34
N ALA A 83 -15.28 7.81 2.95
CA ALA A 83 -13.96 7.56 2.37
C ALA A 83 -13.73 8.37 1.10
N ALA A 84 -14.72 8.44 0.19
CA ALA A 84 -14.61 9.21 -1.03
C ALA A 84 -14.34 10.70 -0.76
N LYS A 85 -15.04 11.26 0.23
CA LYS A 85 -14.84 12.65 0.68
C LYS A 85 -13.48 12.84 1.36
N LYS A 86 -13.14 11.95 2.30
CA LYS A 86 -11.92 12.04 3.13
C LYS A 86 -10.65 11.94 2.28
N TYR A 87 -10.60 11.01 1.34
CA TYR A 87 -9.41 10.72 0.55
C TYR A 87 -9.41 11.35 -0.85
N GLY A 88 -10.49 12.03 -1.24
CA GLY A 88 -10.61 12.66 -2.56
C GLY A 88 -10.59 11.66 -3.72
N VAL A 89 -11.11 10.45 -3.50
CA VAL A 89 -11.18 9.37 -4.49
C VAL A 89 -12.63 9.17 -4.92
N PRO A 90 -12.94 9.07 -6.23
CA PRO A 90 -14.30 8.84 -6.69
C PRO A 90 -14.91 7.57 -6.08
N ARG A 91 -16.19 7.63 -5.72
CA ARG A 91 -16.92 6.53 -5.07
C ARG A 91 -16.84 5.23 -5.88
N ASP A 92 -16.92 5.32 -7.20
CA ASP A 92 -16.84 4.15 -8.10
C ASP A 92 -15.47 3.46 -8.07
N VAL A 93 -14.40 4.23 -7.87
CA VAL A 93 -13.04 3.68 -7.75
C VAL A 93 -12.91 2.90 -6.43
N ILE A 94 -13.41 3.46 -5.32
CA ILE A 94 -13.41 2.77 -4.02
C ILE A 94 -14.27 1.50 -4.08
N SER A 95 -15.48 1.60 -4.66
CA SER A 95 -16.34 0.43 -4.87
C SER A 95 -15.62 -0.65 -5.70
N ARG A 96 -14.84 -0.26 -6.71
CA ARG A 96 -14.05 -1.21 -7.50
C ARG A 96 -12.93 -1.88 -6.70
N TRP A 97 -12.28 -1.17 -5.78
CA TRP A 97 -11.29 -1.79 -4.88
C TRP A 97 -11.90 -2.87 -4.00
N ILE A 98 -13.12 -2.62 -3.52
CA ILE A 98 -13.82 -3.53 -2.61
C ILE A 98 -14.40 -4.72 -3.36
N TYR A 99 -15.22 -4.46 -4.39
CA TYR A 99 -16.01 -5.51 -5.05
C TYR A 99 -15.37 -6.07 -6.33
N GLY A 100 -14.46 -5.31 -6.96
CA GLY A 100 -13.88 -5.66 -8.24
C GLY A 100 -12.54 -6.37 -8.12
N SER A 101 -11.58 -5.75 -7.41
CA SER A 101 -10.25 -6.31 -7.21
C SER A 101 -10.07 -7.04 -5.88
N GLY A 102 -10.89 -6.75 -4.87
CA GLY A 102 -10.68 -7.30 -3.52
C GLY A 102 -9.45 -6.73 -2.82
N ASP A 103 -8.98 -5.56 -3.24
CA ASP A 103 -7.83 -4.88 -2.66
C ASP A 103 -8.14 -4.39 -1.23
N VAL A 104 -9.41 -4.05 -0.99
CA VAL A 104 -9.96 -3.53 0.27
C VAL A 104 -11.06 -4.45 0.78
N HIS A 105 -10.97 -4.83 2.04
CA HIS A 105 -11.92 -5.69 2.74
C HIS A 105 -12.88 -4.88 3.60
N PHE A 106 -13.99 -5.51 3.96
CA PHE A 106 -14.86 -5.00 5.01
C PHE A 106 -14.26 -5.30 6.38
N VAL A 107 -14.48 -4.41 7.35
CA VAL A 107 -14.10 -4.67 8.75
C VAL A 107 -14.93 -5.79 9.36
N ASP A 108 -16.23 -5.80 9.02
CA ASP A 108 -17.18 -6.84 9.40
C ASP A 108 -18.08 -7.14 8.20
N GLU A 109 -18.07 -8.39 7.74
CA GLU A 109 -18.87 -8.85 6.60
C GLU A 109 -20.34 -9.09 6.97
N THR A 110 -20.62 -9.29 8.26
CA THR A 110 -21.94 -9.64 8.79
C THR A 110 -22.77 -8.42 9.17
N CYS A 111 -22.12 -7.29 9.45
CA CYS A 111 -22.80 -6.07 9.87
C CYS A 111 -23.39 -5.27 8.69
N TYR A 112 -24.54 -4.64 8.91
CA TYR A 112 -25.11 -3.64 8.01
C TYR A 112 -25.27 -2.30 8.75
N PRO A 113 -24.82 -1.17 8.18
CA PRO A 113 -24.16 -1.04 6.89
C PRO A 113 -22.74 -1.62 6.88
N LYS A 114 -22.33 -2.21 5.74
CA LYS A 114 -20.97 -2.73 5.56
C LYS A 114 -19.96 -1.58 5.52
N LEU A 115 -18.96 -1.63 6.40
CA LEU A 115 -17.91 -0.62 6.50
C LEU A 115 -16.59 -1.18 5.96
N ALA A 116 -15.95 -0.42 5.07
CA ALA A 116 -14.66 -0.79 4.50
C ALA A 116 -13.54 -0.55 5.52
N ASN A 117 -12.47 -1.35 5.48
CA ASN A 117 -11.30 -1.16 6.32
C ASN A 117 -10.58 0.13 5.92
N GLU A 118 -10.59 1.12 6.82
CA GLU A 118 -10.11 2.46 6.53
C GLU A 118 -8.61 2.49 6.21
N ALA A 119 -7.80 1.66 6.88
CA ALA A 119 -6.36 1.63 6.67
C ALA A 119 -6.01 1.12 5.25
N GLU A 120 -6.73 0.11 4.78
CA GLU A 120 -6.58 -0.41 3.41
C GLU A 120 -7.02 0.63 2.36
N VAL A 121 -8.11 1.35 2.64
CA VAL A 121 -8.58 2.44 1.76
C VAL A 121 -7.55 3.58 1.69
N ALA A 122 -6.97 3.97 2.83
CA ALA A 122 -5.95 5.03 2.89
C ALA A 122 -4.72 4.67 2.04
N LEU A 123 -4.25 3.42 2.15
CA LEU A 123 -3.14 2.91 1.32
C LEU A 123 -3.50 2.93 -0.18
N CYS A 124 -4.67 2.41 -0.55
CA CYS A 124 -5.12 2.41 -1.94
C CYS A 124 -5.26 3.83 -2.50
N ALA A 125 -5.75 4.77 -1.69
CA ALA A 125 -5.85 6.17 -2.07
C ALA A 125 -4.48 6.82 -2.31
N GLN A 126 -3.48 6.52 -1.46
CA GLN A 126 -2.12 7.00 -1.66
C GLN A 126 -1.53 6.50 -2.99
N ILE A 127 -1.69 5.21 -3.29
CA ILE A 127 -1.24 4.61 -4.56
C ILE A 127 -2.00 5.22 -5.75
N TYR A 128 -3.31 5.44 -5.61
CA TYR A 128 -4.15 6.05 -6.66
C TYR A 128 -3.65 7.43 -7.05
N HIS A 129 -3.40 8.30 -6.06
CA HIS A 129 -2.92 9.66 -6.31
C HIS A 129 -1.52 9.64 -6.91
N ALA A 130 -0.62 8.78 -6.40
CA ALA A 130 0.71 8.61 -6.97
C ALA A 130 0.67 8.17 -8.45
N ARG A 131 -0.20 7.22 -8.79
CA ARG A 131 -0.38 6.74 -10.18
C ARG A 131 -1.03 7.77 -11.08
N ARG A 132 -1.97 8.57 -10.55
CA ARG A 132 -2.60 9.66 -11.30
C ARG A 132 -1.57 10.73 -11.65
N ALA A 133 -0.68 11.07 -10.72
CA ALA A 133 0.44 11.98 -10.97
C ALA A 133 1.42 11.40 -12.01
N ALA A 134 1.69 10.10 -11.96
CA ALA A 134 2.57 9.40 -12.90
C ALA A 134 1.92 9.03 -14.26
N ASN A 135 0.64 9.32 -14.48
CA ASN A 135 -0.13 8.89 -15.66
C ASN A 135 -0.15 7.37 -15.91
N THR A 136 -0.02 6.57 -14.85
CA THR A 136 -0.02 5.09 -14.90
C THR A 136 -1.35 4.49 -14.45
N ALA A 137 -2.45 5.18 -14.71
CA ALA A 137 -3.79 4.71 -14.38
C ALA A 137 -4.15 3.40 -15.15
N GLY A 138 -4.95 2.54 -14.49
CA GLY A 138 -5.52 1.33 -15.08
C GLY A 138 -4.76 0.02 -14.81
N LEU A 139 -3.64 0.07 -14.08
CA LEU A 139 -2.92 -1.13 -13.64
C LEU A 139 -3.52 -1.67 -12.33
N PRO A 140 -3.43 -2.99 -12.05
CA PRO A 140 -3.74 -3.55 -10.72
C PRO A 140 -2.82 -2.95 -9.65
N TYR A 141 -3.30 -2.79 -8.41
CA TYR A 141 -2.58 -2.13 -7.33
C TYR A 141 -1.55 -3.07 -6.70
N PHE A 142 -1.98 -4.30 -6.49
CA PHE A 142 -1.20 -5.37 -5.90
C PHE A 142 -1.01 -6.50 -6.91
N ASP A 143 0.09 -7.25 -6.77
CA ASP A 143 0.28 -8.52 -7.48
C ASP A 143 -0.43 -9.67 -6.75
N ASP A 144 -0.35 -10.88 -7.30
CA ASP A 144 -0.97 -12.08 -6.72
C ASP A 144 -0.39 -12.45 -5.33
N GLN A 145 0.73 -11.83 -4.94
CA GLN A 145 1.38 -12.02 -3.64
C GLN A 145 1.09 -10.87 -2.66
N GLY A 146 0.30 -9.87 -3.06
CA GLY A 146 -0.08 -8.74 -2.22
C GLY A 146 1.00 -7.65 -2.10
N HIS A 147 1.99 -7.62 -2.99
CA HIS A 147 2.99 -6.56 -3.07
C HIS A 147 2.53 -5.42 -3.98
N ILE A 148 2.93 -4.19 -3.67
CA ILE A 148 2.58 -3.04 -4.52
C ILE A 148 3.33 -3.11 -5.84
N ILE A 149 2.57 -2.99 -6.93
CA ILE A 149 3.13 -2.86 -8.27
C ILE A 149 3.47 -1.39 -8.51
N THR A 150 4.72 -1.00 -8.28
CA THR A 150 5.18 0.40 -8.42
C THR A 150 5.45 0.78 -9.88
N THR A 151 5.94 -0.16 -10.69
CA THR A 151 6.22 0.04 -12.11
C THR A 151 5.86 -1.20 -12.91
N VAL A 152 4.76 -1.14 -13.66
CA VAL A 152 4.65 -1.98 -14.85
C VAL A 152 5.22 -1.16 -15.98
N LYS A 153 6.40 -1.55 -16.46
CA LYS A 153 6.88 -1.13 -17.77
C LYS A 153 5.78 -1.54 -18.74
N ARG A 154 4.90 -0.61 -19.14
CA ARG A 154 3.90 -0.90 -20.16
C ARG A 154 4.70 -1.50 -21.32
N PRO A 155 4.50 -2.77 -21.71
CA PRO A 155 5.08 -3.24 -22.95
C PRO A 155 4.60 -2.22 -23.98
N ALA A 156 5.53 -1.61 -24.71
CA ALA A 156 5.23 -0.54 -25.65
C ALA A 156 4.04 -1.04 -26.46
N ALA A 157 2.86 -0.48 -26.21
CA ALA A 157 1.65 -0.98 -26.82
C ALA A 157 1.87 -0.75 -28.30
N THR A 158 2.12 -1.83 -29.03
CA THR A 158 2.05 -1.87 -30.47
C THR A 158 0.62 -1.45 -30.78
N ARG A 159 0.43 -0.15 -30.98
CA ARG A 159 -0.75 0.42 -31.61
C ARG A 159 -0.73 -0.04 -33.06
N ASN A 160 -0.85 -1.35 -33.29
CA ASN A 160 -1.46 -1.89 -34.48
C ASN A 160 -2.95 -1.66 -34.34
N ARG A 161 -3.36 -0.38 -34.32
CA ARG A 161 -4.74 -0.03 -34.60
C ARG A 161 -4.85 -0.28 -36.10
N PRO A 162 -5.55 -1.32 -36.57
CA PRO A 162 -5.73 -1.50 -37.99
C PRO A 162 -6.36 -0.22 -38.54
N PRO A 163 -5.86 0.33 -39.67
CA PRO A 163 -6.45 1.52 -40.26
C PRO A 163 -7.94 1.24 -40.46
N LYS A 164 -8.79 2.16 -39.99
CA LYS A 164 -10.22 2.13 -40.29
C LYS A 164 -10.33 2.05 -41.81
N LYS A 165 -10.79 0.92 -42.34
CA LYS A 165 -11.21 0.84 -43.75
C LYS A 165 -12.34 1.84 -43.90
N SER A 166 -12.04 3.00 -44.48
CA SER A 166 -13.03 3.94 -44.97
C SER A 166 -13.83 3.19 -46.03
N GLN A 167 -15.05 2.79 -45.69
CA GLN A 167 -16.01 2.34 -46.69
C GLN A 167 -16.34 3.55 -47.55
N ALA A 168 -15.86 3.53 -48.80
CA ALA A 168 -16.32 4.44 -49.84
C ALA A 168 -17.77 4.08 -50.17
N ALA A 169 -18.60 5.11 -50.25
CA ALA A 169 -20.01 5.06 -50.64
C ALA A 169 -20.16 4.74 -52.14
#